data_AF-A0A0S9R297-F1
#
_entry.id   AF-A0A0S9R297-F1
#
_cell.length_a   1.000
_cell.length_b   1.000
_cell.length_c   1.000
_cell.angle_alpha   90.00
_cell.angle_beta   90.00
_cell.angle_gamma   90.00
#
_symmetry.space_group_name_H-M   'P 1'
#
loop_
_entity.id
_entity.type
_entity.pdbx_description
1 polymer ?
#
loop_
_entity_poly.entity_id
_entity_poly.type
_entity_poly.pdbx_seq_one_letter_code
_entity_poly.pdbx_strand_id
1 'polypeptide(L)'
;MTLEEGSVGGFGAMVLHLLAERGALDAGRVRVRTLTLPDTYQDHNAPDAMYAEAGLDAAGILQTVKNALPERKAGQSGRLRLA
;
A
#
# COMPACT_ATOMS: atom_id res chain seq x y z
N MET A 1 -0.42 4.24 2.67
CA MET A 1 -0.30 3.19 1.63
C MET A 1 -0.75 3.81 0.33
N THR A 2 -0.05 3.53 -0.77
CA THR A 2 -0.50 3.90 -2.13
C THR A 2 -0.76 2.62 -2.91
N LEU A 3 -1.65 2.70 -3.89
CA LEU A 3 -2.01 1.61 -4.79
C LEU A 3 -2.05 2.17 -6.22
N GLU A 4 -1.45 1.47 -7.16
CA GLU A 4 -1.50 1.84 -8.58
C GLU A 4 -1.34 0.63 -9.51
N GLU A 5 -1.93 0.73 -10.70
CA GLU A 5 -1.83 -0.25 -11.79
C GLU A 5 -0.68 0.12 -12.74
N GLY A 6 0.45 0.52 -12.18
CA GLY A 6 1.70 0.82 -12.87
C GLY A 6 2.87 0.16 -12.15
N SER A 7 4.05 0.16 -12.78
CA SER A 7 5.30 -0.32 -12.15
C SER A 7 5.85 0.72 -11.15
N VAL A 8 6.96 0.37 -10.50
CA VAL A 8 7.71 1.27 -9.62
C VAL A 8 8.08 2.58 -10.34
N GLY A 9 8.00 3.70 -9.61
CA GLY A 9 8.30 5.04 -10.13
C GLY A 9 7.08 5.88 -10.52
N GLY A 10 5.87 5.34 -10.43
CA GLY A 10 4.61 6.03 -10.73
C GLY A 10 4.04 6.87 -9.57
N PHE A 11 2.74 6.75 -9.36
CA PHE A 11 1.95 7.50 -8.38
C PHE A 11 2.53 7.43 -6.97
N GLY A 12 2.86 6.23 -6.49
CA GLY A 12 3.43 6.02 -5.16
C GLY A 12 4.75 6.76 -4.96
N ALA A 13 5.61 6.76 -5.99
CA ALA A 13 6.89 7.46 -5.94
C ALA A 13 6.70 8.98 -5.86
N MET A 14 5.76 9.55 -6.63
CA MET A 14 5.47 10.99 -6.59
C MET A 14 4.85 11.43 -5.26
N VAL A 15 3.97 10.62 -4.67
CA VAL A 15 3.46 10.88 -3.32
C VAL A 15 4.60 10.87 -2.30
N LEU A 16 5.53 9.92 -2.40
CA LEU A 16 6.66 9.87 -1.48
C LEU A 16 7.65 11.00 -1.68
N HIS A 17 7.85 11.46 -2.92
CA HIS A 17 8.62 12.66 -3.20
C HIS A 17 8.05 13.88 -2.46
N LEU A 18 6.74 14.11 -2.59
CA LEU A 18 6.05 15.20 -1.88
C LEU A 18 6.15 15.04 -0.35
N LEU A 19 5.89 13.84 0.18
CA LEU A 19 5.94 13.61 1.63
C LEU A 19 7.35 13.85 2.21
N ALA A 20 8.39 13.46 1.48
CA ALA A 20 9.77 13.73 1.85
C ALA A 20 10.09 15.23 1.78
N GLU A 21 9.70 15.93 0.71
CA GLU A 21 9.88 17.38 0.56
C GLU A 21 9.24 18.17 1.70
N ARG A 22 8.08 17.72 2.18
CA ARG A 22 7.33 18.35 3.28
C ARG A 22 7.81 17.97 4.68
N GLY A 23 8.85 17.13 4.79
CA GLY A 23 9.34 16.62 6.08
C GLY A 23 8.34 15.70 6.80
N ALA A 24 7.32 15.19 6.11
CA ALA A 24 6.26 14.39 6.71
C ALA A 24 6.76 13.01 7.20
N LEU A 25 7.94 12.59 6.73
CA LEU A 25 8.56 11.31 7.06
C LEU A 25 9.66 11.43 8.15
N ASP A 26 10.10 12.64 8.50
CA ASP A 26 11.29 12.89 9.32
C ASP A 26 11.20 12.30 10.73
N ALA A 27 9.99 12.30 11.31
CA ALA A 27 9.76 11.79 12.65
C ALA A 27 9.65 10.25 12.74
N GLY A 28 9.66 9.54 11.61
CA GLY A 28 9.57 8.07 11.57
C GLY A 28 8.25 7.48 12.10
N ARG A 29 7.20 8.29 12.26
CA ARG A 29 5.89 7.85 12.81
C ARG A 29 4.94 7.27 11.75
N VAL A 30 5.23 7.52 10.48
CA VAL A 30 4.39 7.09 9.36
C VAL A 30 4.99 5.82 8.75
N ARG A 31 4.21 4.74 8.72
CA ARG A 31 4.58 3.51 8.01
C ARG A 31 4.09 3.61 6.56
N VAL A 32 5.00 3.46 5.61
CA VAL A 32 4.72 3.53 4.17
C VAL A 32 4.86 2.15 3.54
N ARG A 33 3.87 1.77 2.72
CA ARG A 33 3.83 0.61 1.79
C ARG A 33 3.25 1.15 0.46
N THR A 34 3.91 0.86 -0.65
CA THR A 34 3.46 1.21 -2.00
C THR A 34 3.20 -0.09 -2.76
N LEU A 35 1.97 -0.28 -3.24
CA LEU A 35 1.56 -1.45 -4.00
C LEU A 35 1.47 -1.06 -5.48
N THR A 36 2.19 -1.78 -6.32
CA THR A 36 2.36 -1.54 -7.77
C THR A 36 2.27 -2.87 -8.50
N LEU A 37 2.05 -2.84 -9.81
CA LEU A 37 2.32 -4.01 -10.65
C LEU A 37 3.82 -4.36 -10.61
N PRO A 38 4.19 -5.62 -10.85
CA PRO A 38 5.60 -6.01 -10.94
C PRO A 38 6.29 -5.31 -12.11
N ASP A 39 7.59 -5.04 -11.98
CA ASP A 39 8.42 -4.43 -13.03
C ASP A 39 8.82 -5.45 -14.10
N THR A 40 7.81 -6.10 -14.67
CA THR A 40 7.94 -7.16 -15.68
C THR A 40 6.75 -7.09 -16.62
N TYR A 41 6.94 -7.56 -17.85
CA TYR A 41 5.80 -7.83 -18.71
C TYR A 41 4.93 -8.92 -18.10
N GLN A 42 3.62 -8.71 -18.12
CA GLN A 42 2.62 -9.67 -17.65
C GLN A 42 1.96 -10.32 -18.85
N ASP A 43 1.79 -11.63 -18.78
CA ASP A 43 1.06 -12.39 -19.79
C ASP A 43 -0.44 -12.06 -19.74
N HIS A 44 -1.11 -12.22 -20.87
CA HIS A 44 -2.55 -11.98 -20.95
C HIS A 44 -3.31 -13.00 -20.11
N ASN A 45 -4.17 -12.51 -19.22
CA ASN A 45 -5.02 -13.34 -18.38
C ASN A 45 -6.33 -12.58 -18.06
N ALA A 46 -7.23 -13.20 -17.32
CA ALA A 46 -8.38 -12.49 -16.75
C ALA A 46 -7.87 -11.40 -15.79
N PRO A 47 -8.44 -10.17 -15.79
CA PRO A 47 -7.96 -9.07 -14.95
C PRO A 47 -7.83 -9.44 -13.47
N ASP A 48 -8.83 -10.13 -12.90
CA ASP A 48 -8.80 -10.56 -11.50
C ASP A 48 -7.62 -11.50 -11.19
N ALA A 49 -7.26 -12.38 -12.13
CA ALA A 49 -6.11 -13.26 -11.97
C ALA A 49 -4.80 -12.47 -12.03
N MET A 50 -4.67 -11.51 -12.96
CA MET A 50 -3.50 -10.63 -13.04
C MET A 50 -3.31 -9.82 -11.75
N TYR A 51 -4.38 -9.27 -11.18
CA TYR A 51 -4.29 -8.55 -9.91
C TYR A 51 -3.95 -9.45 -8.73
N ALA A 52 -4.51 -10.66 -8.67
CA ALA A 52 -4.17 -11.62 -7.63
C ALA A 52 -2.69 -12.04 -7.71
N GLU A 53 -2.17 -12.29 -8.91
CA GLU A 53 -0.75 -12.58 -9.16
C GLU A 53 0.15 -11.42 -8.74
N ALA A 54 -0.26 -10.18 -9.00
CA ALA A 54 0.45 -8.98 -8.56
C ALA A 54 0.23 -8.62 -7.07
N GLY A 55 -0.65 -9.34 -6.35
CA GLY A 55 -1.03 -9.03 -4.96
C GLY A 55 -1.80 -7.70 -4.80
N LEU A 56 -2.40 -7.21 -5.88
CA LEU A 56 -3.23 -5.99 -5.92
C LEU A 56 -4.73 -6.28 -5.72
N ASP A 57 -5.08 -7.53 -5.46
CA ASP A 57 -6.44 -7.92 -5.10
C ASP A 57 -6.76 -7.57 -3.64
N ALA A 58 -8.03 -7.76 -3.26
CA ALA A 58 -8.49 -7.42 -1.91
C ALA A 58 -7.74 -8.20 -0.81
N ALA A 59 -7.37 -9.46 -1.06
CA ALA A 59 -6.65 -10.29 -0.12
C ALA A 59 -5.20 -9.79 0.08
N GLY A 60 -4.49 -9.49 -1.01
CA GLY A 60 -3.14 -8.94 -0.99
C GLY A 60 -3.06 -7.56 -0.32
N ILE A 61 -4.03 -6.68 -0.62
CA ILE A 61 -4.15 -5.37 0.04
C ILE A 61 -4.36 -5.55 1.55
N LEU A 62 -5.32 -6.41 1.95
CA LEU A 62 -5.59 -6.67 3.36
C LEU A 62 -4.37 -7.23 4.09
N GLN A 63 -3.63 -8.13 3.45
CA GLN A 63 -2.42 -8.71 4.03
C GLN A 63 -1.34 -7.66 4.23
N THR A 64 -1.12 -6.80 3.24
CA THR A 64 -0.19 -5.67 3.33
C THR A 64 -0.57 -4.72 4.48
N VAL A 65 -1.86 -4.41 4.62
CA VAL A 65 -2.35 -3.57 5.72
C VAL A 65 -2.12 -4.23 7.08
N LYS A 66 -2.46 -5.52 7.23
CA LYS A 66 -2.25 -6.27 8.48
C LYS A 66 -0.77 -6.28 8.88
N ASN A 67 0.12 -6.53 7.92
CA ASN A 67 1.57 -6.53 8.14
C ASN A 67 2.11 -5.14 8.47
N ALA A 68 1.48 -4.08 7.97
CA ALA A 68 1.89 -2.71 8.24
C ALA A 68 1.40 -2.19 9.60
N LEU A 69 0.26 -2.66 10.10
CA LEU A 69 -0.29 -2.24 11.39
C LEU A 69 0.37 -3.01 12.55
N PRO A 70 0.57 -2.38 13.73
CA PRO A 70 1.01 -3.10 14.92
C PRO A 70 -0.07 -4.07 15.38
N GLU A 71 0.32 -5.12 16.09
CA GLU A 71 -0.62 -6.01 16.77
C GLU A 71 -1.54 -5.19 17.68
N ARG A 72 -2.84 -5.39 17.51
CA ARG A 72 -3.84 -4.71 18.33
C ARG A 72 -3.83 -5.38 19.71
N LYS A 73 -3.34 -4.67 20.74
CA LYS A 73 -3.48 -5.15 22.13
C LYS A 73 -4.97 -5.35 22.44
N ALA A 74 -5.34 -6.54 22.90
CA ALA A 74 -6.71 -6.87 23.28
C ALA A 74 -7.20 -5.87 24.35
N GLY A 75 -8.24 -5.09 24.03
CA GLY A 75 -8.86 -4.12 24.95
C GLY A 75 -9.10 -2.71 24.39
N GLN A 76 -8.47 -2.30 23.27
CA GLN A 76 -8.74 -1.00 22.66
C GLN A 76 -9.74 -1.11 21.50
N SER A 77 -11.03 -1.21 21.84
CA SER A 77 -12.12 -0.97 20.90
C SER A 77 -12.29 0.55 20.71
N GLY A 78 -11.30 1.20 20.11
CA GLY A 78 -11.40 2.58 19.67
C GLY A 78 -12.25 2.64 18.41
N ARG A 79 -13.43 3.29 18.49
CA ARG A 79 -14.20 3.71 17.31
C ARG A 79 -13.26 4.42 16.34
N LEU A 80 -13.13 3.92 15.10
CA LEU A 80 -12.56 4.71 14.02
C LEU A 80 -13.44 5.95 13.89
N ARG A 81 -12.94 7.11 14.35
CA ARG A 81 -13.55 8.39 14.00
C ARG A 81 -13.08 8.67 12.58
N LEU A 82 -13.91 8.31 11.59
CA LEU A 82 -13.83 8.99 10.30
C LEU A 82 -14.22 10.44 10.59
N ALA A 83 -13.25 11.33 10.42
CA ALA A 83 -13.50 12.76 10.31
C ALA A 83 -14.15 13.05 8.96
#